data_AF-W8B0Y1-F1
#
_entry.id   AF-W8B0Y1-F1
#
_cell.length_a   1.000
_cell.length_b   1.000
_cell.length_c   1.000
_cell.angle_alpha   90.00
_cell.angle_beta   90.00
_cell.angle_gamma   90.00
#
_symmetry.space_group_name_H-M   'P 1'
#
loop_
_entity.id
_entity.type
_entity.pdbx_description
1 polymer ?
#
loop_
_entity_poly.entity_id
_entity_poly.type
_entity_poly.pdbx_seq_one_letter_code
_entity_poly.pdbx_strand_id
1 'polypeptide(L)'
;MVSRRTVDYVDLSGKFRLNSFDYHKQYSHFYAHRLREMTTLLLSCAEDHWGKNYSIKKLCDLREEQTDTCIIIGTIYKHQAHKPSILREISEENQLAPQPPREHYADLEDKLILEDELQRVRLYGKVDGRYMASGIVCAVLGSIEEDGRFDVEEMLYYESGPQKPLPTYGYSRKLVLISGINYGQSVDNIDALNLFQHWLCGNIFGKPSSDIVRVIIAGNSVRASAEECESTSLQSRSIGNNEAVEAIQSLDSWFCSWSKSITVDIMPGEHDPANFMLPQQPFHQFMFPKAAKNVSFRGVPNPYACSIDNTQIVGCSGQNVHDLIRCTMIENPLEALRSTLVWGHIAPTAPDTLACYPYVDCDPLILHECPHIYFTGNCDTFETGIHNGSKTQRTRLICVPNFSKTQSIAVVEMETLDCKEIKFTADTD
;
A
#
# COMPACT_ATOMS: atom_id res chain seq x y z
N MET A 1 33.18 11.50 10.24
CA MET A 1 32.03 11.15 9.38
C MET A 1 32.30 9.77 8.80
N VAL A 2 31.33 8.86 8.89
CA VAL A 2 31.43 7.51 8.31
C VAL A 2 31.40 7.63 6.78
N SER A 3 32.43 7.15 6.09
CA SER A 3 32.41 7.06 4.62
C SER A 3 31.47 5.92 4.22
N ARG A 4 30.36 6.25 3.56
CA ARG A 4 29.37 5.27 3.09
C ARG A 4 29.56 4.99 1.61
N ARG A 5 29.10 3.82 1.18
CA ARG A 5 29.11 3.44 -0.23
C ARG A 5 28.04 4.20 -0.99
N THR A 6 28.41 4.72 -2.15
CA THR A 6 27.45 5.23 -3.14
C THR A 6 26.92 4.06 -3.94
N VAL A 7 25.61 4.01 -4.10
CA VAL A 7 24.90 3.00 -4.89
C VAL A 7 24.17 3.70 -6.03
N ASP A 8 23.86 2.96 -7.08
CA ASP A 8 23.00 3.46 -8.13
C ASP A 8 21.55 3.54 -7.64
N TYR A 9 20.83 4.59 -8.02
CA TYR A 9 19.47 4.83 -7.58
C TYR A 9 18.63 5.37 -8.73
N VAL A 10 17.47 4.77 -8.92
CA VAL A 10 16.47 5.22 -9.89
C VAL A 10 15.12 5.38 -9.18
N ASP A 11 14.56 6.58 -9.26
CA ASP A 11 13.17 6.82 -8.84
C ASP A 11 12.22 6.26 -9.91
N LEU A 12 11.41 5.27 -9.54
CA LEU A 12 10.41 4.63 -10.41
C LEU A 12 8.98 5.12 -10.10
N SER A 13 8.85 6.12 -9.22
CA SER A 13 7.57 6.64 -8.74
C SER A 13 6.93 7.69 -9.66
N GLY A 14 7.50 7.92 -10.85
CA GLY A 14 6.96 8.89 -11.83
C GLY A 14 5.49 8.66 -12.17
N LYS A 15 5.04 7.39 -12.18
CA LYS A 15 3.63 7.02 -12.40
C LYS A 15 2.66 7.47 -11.29
N PHE A 16 3.16 7.79 -10.11
CA PHE A 16 2.36 8.28 -8.98
C PHE A 16 2.35 9.82 -8.89
N ARG A 17 3.11 10.51 -9.74
CA ARG A 17 3.13 11.97 -9.79
C ARG A 17 1.99 12.47 -10.66
N LEU A 18 1.13 13.30 -10.09
CA LEU A 18 0.00 13.88 -10.82
C LEU A 18 0.48 15.10 -11.61
N ASN A 19 0.25 15.09 -12.92
CA ASN A 19 0.55 16.23 -13.81
C ASN A 19 -0.58 17.26 -13.83
N SER A 20 -1.81 16.83 -13.53
CA SER A 20 -3.01 17.64 -13.51
C SER A 20 -3.90 17.23 -12.34
N PHE A 21 -4.60 18.18 -11.75
CA PHE A 21 -5.54 17.98 -10.64
C PHE A 21 -6.97 18.21 -11.13
N ASP A 22 -7.47 17.34 -12.00
CA ASP A 22 -8.86 17.41 -12.52
C ASP A 22 -9.76 16.40 -11.80
N TYR A 23 -10.59 16.91 -10.89
CA TYR A 23 -11.50 16.11 -10.08
C TYR A 23 -12.92 16.03 -10.64
N HIS A 24 -13.18 16.58 -11.84
CA HIS A 24 -14.51 16.50 -12.47
C HIS A 24 -14.78 15.16 -13.17
N LYS A 25 -13.79 14.25 -13.18
CA LYS A 25 -13.89 12.94 -13.83
C LYS A 25 -14.63 11.92 -12.98
N GLN A 26 -15.26 10.94 -13.65
CA GLN A 26 -15.96 9.83 -13.00
C GLN A 26 -15.05 8.61 -12.86
N TYR A 27 -15.22 7.84 -11.78
CA TYR A 27 -14.46 6.60 -11.51
C TYR A 27 -14.81 5.42 -12.42
N SER A 28 -15.83 5.51 -13.26
CA SER A 28 -16.16 4.46 -14.24
C SER A 28 -15.01 4.22 -15.22
N HIS A 29 -14.34 5.30 -15.66
CA HIS A 29 -13.16 5.21 -16.53
C HIS A 29 -12.01 4.46 -15.87
N PHE A 30 -11.84 4.65 -14.55
CA PHE A 30 -10.80 3.99 -13.78
C PHE A 30 -10.99 2.46 -13.74
N TYR A 31 -12.20 2.00 -13.40
CA TYR A 31 -12.50 0.56 -13.41
C TYR A 31 -12.43 -0.05 -14.81
N ALA A 32 -12.91 0.66 -15.84
CA ALA A 32 -12.80 0.21 -17.23
C ALA A 32 -11.33 0.05 -17.66
N HIS A 33 -10.47 1.00 -17.29
CA HIS A 33 -9.03 0.90 -17.56
C HIS A 33 -8.41 -0.29 -16.85
N ARG A 34 -8.67 -0.42 -15.54
CA ARG A 34 -8.15 -1.50 -14.70
C ARG A 34 -8.53 -2.87 -15.27
N LEU A 35 -9.81 -3.08 -15.60
CA LEU A 35 -10.30 -4.34 -16.15
C LEU A 35 -9.60 -4.64 -17.48
N ARG A 36 -9.55 -3.68 -18.41
CA ARG A 36 -8.93 -3.86 -19.73
C ARG A 36 -7.45 -4.23 -19.66
N GLU A 37 -6.69 -3.52 -18.82
CA GLU A 37 -5.26 -3.74 -18.63
C GLU A 37 -5.00 -5.08 -17.95
N MET A 38 -5.67 -5.36 -16.84
CA MET A 38 -5.54 -6.64 -16.12
C MET A 38 -6.02 -7.82 -16.96
N THR A 39 -7.03 -7.65 -17.82
CA THR A 39 -7.46 -8.68 -18.76
C THR A 39 -6.34 -9.05 -19.71
N THR A 40 -5.68 -8.05 -20.30
CA THR A 40 -4.53 -8.30 -21.20
C THR A 40 -3.44 -9.11 -20.51
N LEU A 41 -3.16 -8.80 -19.25
CA LEU A 41 -2.18 -9.50 -18.43
C LEU A 41 -2.62 -10.92 -18.07
N LEU A 42 -3.87 -11.09 -17.61
CA LEU A 42 -4.43 -12.36 -17.17
C LEU A 42 -4.66 -13.35 -18.32
N LEU A 43 -4.93 -12.89 -19.54
CA LEU A 43 -5.05 -13.76 -20.72
C LEU A 43 -3.79 -14.62 -20.89
N SER A 44 -2.61 -14.02 -20.78
CA SER A 44 -1.34 -14.75 -20.88
C SER A 44 -1.15 -15.75 -19.73
N CYS A 45 -1.52 -15.38 -18.49
CA CYS A 45 -1.46 -16.27 -17.34
C CYS A 45 -2.45 -17.44 -17.45
N ALA A 46 -3.66 -17.20 -17.96
CA ALA A 46 -4.68 -18.21 -18.15
C ALA A 46 -4.27 -19.24 -19.21
N GLU A 47 -3.66 -18.79 -20.32
CA GLU A 47 -3.09 -19.68 -21.33
C GLU A 47 -1.94 -20.53 -20.77
N ASP A 48 -1.05 -19.95 -19.96
CA ASP A 48 0.05 -20.68 -19.30
C ASP A 48 -0.47 -21.74 -18.31
N HIS A 49 -1.53 -21.43 -17.55
CA HIS A 49 -2.02 -22.26 -16.44
C HIS A 49 -3.01 -23.34 -16.88
N TRP A 50 -4.02 -22.97 -17.67
CA TRP A 50 -5.08 -23.89 -18.12
C TRP A 50 -4.91 -24.39 -19.56
N GLY A 51 -3.99 -23.82 -20.34
CA GLY A 51 -3.80 -24.16 -21.75
C GLY A 51 -4.98 -23.75 -22.61
N LYS A 52 -5.12 -24.40 -23.78
CA LYS A 52 -6.25 -24.20 -24.71
C LYS A 52 -7.45 -25.11 -24.42
N ASN A 53 -7.53 -25.65 -23.20
CA ASN A 53 -8.54 -26.62 -22.82
C ASN A 53 -9.93 -25.98 -22.64
N TYR A 54 -9.97 -24.71 -22.24
CA TYR A 54 -11.20 -23.97 -21.95
C TYR A 54 -11.27 -22.70 -22.79
N SER A 55 -12.48 -22.38 -23.26
CA SER A 55 -12.72 -21.13 -23.99
C SER A 55 -12.86 -19.97 -23.02
N ILE A 56 -12.22 -18.84 -23.35
CA ILE A 56 -12.39 -17.57 -22.65
C ILE A 56 -13.64 -16.89 -23.22
N LYS A 57 -14.64 -16.62 -22.38
CA LYS A 57 -15.93 -16.03 -22.78
C LYS A 57 -16.18 -14.73 -22.02
N LYS A 58 -16.92 -13.81 -22.63
CA LYS A 58 -17.51 -12.68 -21.90
C LYS A 58 -18.78 -13.13 -21.17
N LEU A 59 -19.18 -12.38 -20.14
CA LEU A 59 -20.40 -12.71 -19.39
C LEU A 59 -21.66 -12.76 -20.27
N CYS A 60 -21.75 -11.87 -21.28
CA CYS A 60 -22.89 -11.81 -22.19
C CYS A 60 -23.02 -13.02 -23.13
N ASP A 61 -21.96 -13.81 -23.28
CA ASP A 61 -21.95 -14.99 -24.16
C ASP A 61 -22.41 -16.26 -23.43
N LEU A 62 -22.59 -16.17 -22.10
CA LEU A 62 -23.10 -17.28 -21.30
C LEU A 62 -24.57 -17.51 -21.60
N ARG A 63 -24.93 -18.78 -21.79
CA ARG A 63 -26.31 -19.23 -21.94
C ARG A 63 -26.58 -20.29 -20.89
N GLU A 64 -27.72 -20.23 -20.22
CA GLU A 64 -28.12 -21.21 -19.18
C GLU A 64 -28.17 -22.64 -19.73
N GLU A 65 -28.42 -22.80 -21.03
CA GLU A 65 -28.43 -24.11 -21.70
C GLU A 65 -27.02 -24.69 -21.95
N GLN A 66 -25.96 -23.91 -21.75
CA GLN A 66 -24.56 -24.33 -21.93
C GLN A 66 -23.92 -24.66 -20.59
N THR A 67 -23.71 -25.93 -20.33
CA THR A 67 -22.99 -26.43 -19.15
C THR A 67 -21.47 -26.53 -19.36
N ASP A 68 -20.95 -25.90 -20.43
CA ASP A 68 -19.52 -25.98 -20.76
C ASP A 68 -18.71 -25.13 -19.77
N THR A 69 -17.71 -25.75 -19.13
CA THR A 69 -16.74 -25.02 -18.30
C THR A 69 -15.99 -23.99 -19.15
N CYS A 70 -15.95 -22.75 -18.68
CA CYS A 70 -15.31 -21.64 -19.38
C CYS A 70 -14.54 -20.74 -18.42
N ILE A 71 -13.66 -19.91 -18.99
CA ILE A 71 -12.89 -18.92 -18.24
C ILE A 71 -13.52 -17.55 -18.45
N ILE A 72 -13.71 -16.82 -17.35
CA ILE A 72 -14.23 -15.46 -17.33
C ILE A 72 -13.27 -14.57 -16.58
N ILE A 73 -12.92 -13.43 -17.17
CA ILE A 73 -12.10 -12.40 -16.53
C ILE A 73 -13.01 -11.24 -16.17
N GLY A 74 -12.98 -10.83 -14.91
CA GLY A 74 -13.83 -9.75 -14.43
C GLY A 74 -13.29 -9.12 -13.16
N THR A 75 -13.94 -8.04 -12.76
CA THR A 75 -13.68 -7.33 -11.50
C THR A 75 -14.59 -7.87 -10.42
N ILE A 76 -14.03 -8.23 -9.28
CA ILE A 76 -14.78 -8.64 -8.10
C ILE A 76 -15.41 -7.40 -7.47
N TYR A 77 -16.72 -7.47 -7.26
CA TYR A 77 -17.47 -6.57 -6.43
C TYR A 77 -18.01 -7.35 -5.23
N LYS A 78 -17.63 -6.92 -4.03
CA LYS A 78 -18.11 -7.50 -2.77
C LYS A 78 -19.26 -6.63 -2.25
N HIS A 79 -20.46 -7.20 -2.23
CA HIS A 79 -21.60 -6.52 -1.66
C HIS A 79 -21.62 -6.72 -0.14
N GLN A 80 -21.20 -5.68 0.59
CA GLN A 80 -21.06 -5.68 2.04
C GLN A 80 -22.22 -4.97 2.71
N ALA A 81 -22.90 -5.66 3.63
CA ALA A 81 -24.08 -5.10 4.30
C ALA A 81 -23.73 -3.89 5.20
N HIS A 82 -22.54 -3.94 5.81
CA HIS A 82 -22.08 -2.99 6.83
C HIS A 82 -21.18 -1.88 6.29
N LYS A 83 -20.95 -1.85 4.97
CA LYS A 83 -20.17 -0.79 4.33
C LYS A 83 -20.92 0.55 4.47
N PRO A 84 -20.23 1.65 4.85
CA PRO A 84 -20.85 2.95 5.00
C PRO A 84 -21.46 3.42 3.69
N SER A 85 -22.58 4.12 3.80
CA SER A 85 -23.29 4.66 2.65
C SER A 85 -23.61 6.11 2.94
N ILE A 86 -22.95 7.00 2.20
CA ILE A 86 -23.18 8.45 2.27
C ILE A 86 -24.67 8.77 2.05
N LEU A 87 -25.36 8.02 1.19
CA LEU A 87 -26.80 8.21 0.94
C LEU A 87 -27.65 7.83 2.16
N ARG A 88 -27.26 6.79 2.92
CA ARG A 88 -27.94 6.45 4.18
C ARG A 88 -27.64 7.51 5.23
N GLU A 89 -26.38 7.93 5.37
CA GLU A 89 -25.98 8.97 6.30
C GLU A 89 -26.73 10.29 6.06
N ILE A 90 -26.76 10.80 4.82
CA ILE A 90 -27.51 12.02 4.46
C ILE A 90 -29.02 11.85 4.67
N SER A 91 -29.57 10.65 4.42
CA SER A 91 -30.98 10.37 4.68
C SER A 91 -31.30 10.35 6.18
N GLU A 92 -30.38 9.86 7.00
CA GLU A 92 -30.50 9.70 8.46
C GLU A 92 -30.14 10.98 9.23
N GLU A 93 -29.29 11.86 8.67
CA GLU A 93 -28.95 13.19 9.22
C GLU A 93 -30.18 14.08 9.44
N ASN A 94 -31.31 13.75 8.81
CA ASN A 94 -32.57 14.43 9.08
C ASN A 94 -33.28 13.95 10.36
N GLN A 95 -32.92 12.81 10.98
CA GLN A 95 -33.63 12.24 12.14
C GLN A 95 -32.82 11.40 13.16
N LEU A 96 -31.52 11.12 12.99
CA LEU A 96 -30.73 10.29 13.92
C LEU A 96 -29.31 10.82 14.18
N ALA A 97 -28.78 10.51 15.36
CA ALA A 97 -27.37 10.76 15.70
C ALA A 97 -26.46 9.87 14.84
N PRO A 98 -25.28 10.35 14.40
CA PRO A 98 -24.36 9.57 13.58
C PRO A 98 -23.95 8.30 14.32
N GLN A 99 -24.07 7.16 13.64
CA GLN A 99 -23.56 5.90 14.17
C GLN A 99 -22.04 5.96 14.26
N PRO A 100 -21.41 5.35 15.29
CA PRO A 100 -19.96 5.31 15.37
C PRO A 100 -19.40 4.58 14.13
N PRO A 101 -18.34 5.10 13.51
CA PRO A 101 -17.73 4.46 12.34
C PRO A 101 -17.27 3.06 12.73
N ARG A 102 -17.72 2.07 11.95
CA ARG A 102 -17.32 0.67 12.19
C ARG A 102 -15.87 0.46 11.79
N GLU A 103 -15.15 -0.28 12.63
CA GLU A 103 -13.78 -0.68 12.36
C GLU A 103 -13.73 -1.70 11.21
N HIS A 104 -14.65 -2.68 11.19
CA HIS A 104 -14.74 -3.72 10.15
C HIS A 104 -16.10 -3.72 9.43
N TYR A 105 -16.06 -3.98 8.13
CA TYR A 105 -17.21 -4.02 7.21
C TYR A 105 -17.51 -5.42 6.68
N ALA A 106 -16.61 -6.38 6.86
CA ALA A 106 -16.79 -7.74 6.39
C ALA A 106 -17.83 -8.50 7.23
N ASP A 107 -18.70 -9.23 6.56
CA ASP A 107 -19.69 -10.14 7.15
C ASP A 107 -19.64 -11.52 6.47
N LEU A 108 -20.12 -12.55 7.17
CA LEU A 108 -20.23 -13.91 6.62
C LEU A 108 -21.29 -14.01 5.51
N GLU A 109 -22.27 -13.11 5.51
CA GLU A 109 -23.34 -13.05 4.50
C GLU A 109 -23.00 -12.18 3.27
N ASP A 110 -21.77 -11.65 3.22
CA ASP A 110 -21.31 -10.83 2.09
C ASP A 110 -21.36 -11.61 0.77
N LYS A 111 -21.86 -10.96 -0.28
CA LYS A 111 -22.07 -11.60 -1.59
C LYS A 111 -20.96 -11.20 -2.55
N LEU A 112 -20.34 -12.17 -3.18
CA LEU A 112 -19.38 -11.93 -4.26
C LEU A 112 -20.07 -11.91 -5.62
N ILE A 113 -19.74 -10.88 -6.38
CA ILE A 113 -20.24 -10.64 -7.71
C ILE A 113 -19.03 -10.42 -8.62
N LEU A 114 -18.99 -11.07 -9.76
CA LEU A 114 -18.03 -10.81 -10.82
C LEU A 114 -18.67 -9.88 -11.84
N GLU A 115 -18.03 -8.75 -12.11
CA GLU A 115 -18.47 -7.73 -13.05
C GLU A 115 -17.55 -7.69 -14.28
N ASP A 116 -18.16 -7.71 -15.45
CA ASP A 116 -17.53 -7.39 -16.74
C ASP A 116 -18.04 -6.00 -17.20
N GLU A 117 -17.65 -5.55 -18.40
CA GLU A 117 -18.05 -4.26 -18.99
C GLU A 117 -19.58 -4.08 -19.10
N LEU A 118 -20.34 -5.18 -19.24
CA LEU A 118 -21.76 -5.16 -19.58
C LEU A 118 -22.68 -5.80 -18.54
N GLN A 119 -22.18 -6.78 -17.80
CA GLN A 119 -23.01 -7.68 -16.97
C GLN A 119 -22.30 -8.06 -15.69
N ARG A 120 -23.08 -8.64 -14.78
CA ARG A 120 -22.62 -9.12 -13.48
C ARG A 120 -23.21 -10.49 -13.17
N VAL A 121 -22.43 -11.36 -12.55
CA VAL A 121 -22.85 -12.69 -12.12
C VAL A 121 -22.44 -12.95 -10.68
N ARG A 122 -23.25 -13.67 -9.90
CA ARG A 122 -22.88 -14.04 -8.53
C ARG A 122 -21.99 -15.28 -8.55
N LEU A 123 -20.93 -15.25 -7.74
CA LEU A 123 -19.98 -16.36 -7.63
C LEU A 123 -20.32 -17.28 -6.46
N TYR A 124 -20.26 -18.59 -6.68
CA TYR A 124 -20.42 -19.65 -5.69
C TYR A 124 -19.38 -20.76 -5.92
N GLY A 125 -19.38 -21.82 -5.10
CA GLY A 125 -18.42 -22.91 -5.24
C GLY A 125 -17.15 -22.68 -4.45
N LYS A 126 -15.98 -22.89 -5.07
CA LYS A 126 -14.65 -22.76 -4.43
C LYS A 126 -14.18 -21.30 -4.41
N VAL A 127 -14.98 -20.44 -3.82
CA VAL A 127 -14.67 -19.03 -3.61
C VAL A 127 -14.95 -18.63 -2.17
N ASP A 128 -14.08 -17.82 -1.58
CA ASP A 128 -14.23 -17.34 -0.20
C ASP A 128 -14.25 -15.81 -0.14
N GLY A 129 -15.45 -15.24 -0.13
CA GLY A 129 -15.66 -13.79 -0.06
C GLY A 129 -15.17 -13.11 1.21
N ARG A 130 -14.90 -13.88 2.27
CA ARG A 130 -14.39 -13.34 3.53
C ARG A 130 -13.01 -12.72 3.34
N TYR A 131 -12.17 -13.33 2.50
CA TYR A 131 -10.78 -12.91 2.26
C TYR A 131 -10.59 -12.11 0.97
N MET A 132 -11.67 -11.75 0.29
CA MET A 132 -11.65 -10.96 -0.94
C MET A 132 -12.24 -9.57 -0.72
N ALA A 133 -11.81 -8.63 -1.55
CA ALA A 133 -12.26 -7.25 -1.52
C ALA A 133 -12.75 -6.79 -2.91
N SER A 134 -13.55 -5.72 -2.92
CA SER A 134 -13.97 -5.07 -4.17
C SER A 134 -12.77 -4.52 -4.95
N GLY A 135 -12.85 -4.58 -6.28
CA GLY A 135 -11.86 -4.02 -7.20
C GLY A 135 -10.71 -4.95 -7.60
N ILE A 136 -10.67 -6.19 -7.06
CA ILE A 136 -9.74 -7.23 -7.51
C ILE A 136 -10.13 -7.68 -8.92
N VAL A 137 -9.17 -7.81 -9.84
CA VAL A 137 -9.42 -8.41 -11.15
C VAL A 137 -8.80 -9.81 -11.17
N CYS A 138 -9.58 -10.81 -11.56
CA CYS A 138 -9.15 -12.20 -11.59
C CYS A 138 -9.79 -12.95 -12.76
N ALA A 139 -9.16 -14.07 -13.15
CA ALA A 139 -9.75 -15.04 -14.06
C ALA A 139 -10.40 -16.16 -13.23
N VAL A 140 -11.60 -16.57 -13.62
CA VAL A 140 -12.41 -17.56 -12.92
C VAL A 140 -12.77 -18.67 -13.89
N LEU A 141 -12.45 -19.91 -13.53
CA LEU A 141 -12.84 -21.12 -14.26
C LEU A 141 -14.08 -21.73 -13.62
N GLY A 142 -15.10 -22.02 -14.41
CA GLY A 142 -16.33 -22.62 -13.91
C GLY A 142 -17.43 -22.71 -14.95
N SER A 143 -18.65 -23.01 -14.49
CA SER A 143 -19.85 -23.13 -15.33
C SER A 143 -21.01 -22.30 -14.76
N ILE A 144 -21.94 -21.92 -15.64
CA ILE A 144 -23.18 -21.27 -15.22
C ILE A 144 -24.20 -22.32 -14.77
N GLU A 145 -24.86 -22.07 -13.64
CA GLU A 145 -25.93 -22.90 -13.09
C GLU A 145 -27.32 -22.43 -13.57
N GLU A 146 -28.34 -23.29 -13.44
CA GLU A 146 -29.72 -23.00 -13.87
C GLU A 146 -30.34 -21.76 -13.18
N ASP A 147 -29.83 -21.36 -12.02
CA ASP A 147 -30.29 -20.19 -11.26
C ASP A 147 -29.53 -18.89 -11.59
N GLY A 148 -28.69 -18.92 -12.62
CA GLY A 148 -27.91 -17.77 -13.09
C GLY A 148 -26.71 -17.42 -12.21
N ARG A 149 -26.32 -18.31 -11.29
CA ARG A 149 -25.06 -18.21 -10.54
C ARG A 149 -23.93 -18.88 -11.31
N PHE A 150 -22.70 -18.46 -11.03
CA PHE A 150 -21.51 -19.06 -11.61
C PHE A 150 -20.82 -19.93 -10.56
N ASP A 151 -20.75 -21.24 -10.81
CA ASP A 151 -20.07 -22.19 -9.93
C ASP A 151 -18.57 -22.19 -10.24
N VAL A 152 -17.78 -21.75 -9.27
CA VAL A 152 -16.33 -21.56 -9.41
C VAL A 152 -15.60 -22.85 -9.06
N GLU A 153 -14.86 -23.37 -10.02
CA GLU A 153 -13.94 -24.49 -9.82
C GLU A 153 -12.54 -24.03 -9.40
N GLU A 154 -12.06 -22.93 -9.99
CA GLU A 154 -10.72 -22.40 -9.74
C GLU A 154 -10.65 -20.89 -10.03
N MET A 155 -9.79 -20.18 -9.30
CA MET A 155 -9.49 -18.76 -9.53
C MET A 155 -8.00 -18.56 -9.79
N LEU A 156 -7.69 -17.67 -10.73
CA LEU A 156 -6.34 -17.30 -11.11
C LEU A 156 -6.15 -15.78 -10.96
N TYR A 157 -5.05 -15.39 -10.33
CA TYR A 157 -4.64 -14.00 -10.12
C TYR A 157 -3.36 -13.68 -10.91
N TYR A 158 -3.08 -12.39 -11.10
CA TYR A 158 -1.94 -11.95 -11.92
C TYR A 158 -0.56 -12.13 -11.24
N GLU A 159 -0.53 -12.13 -9.90
CA GLU A 159 0.68 -12.33 -9.10
C GLU A 159 1.85 -11.36 -9.43
N SER A 160 1.51 -10.08 -9.62
CA SER A 160 2.46 -8.96 -9.82
C SER A 160 3.42 -9.09 -11.01
N GLY A 161 3.18 -10.00 -11.95
CA GLY A 161 3.96 -10.09 -13.19
C GLY A 161 5.40 -10.57 -13.03
N PRO A 162 6.23 -10.47 -14.08
CA PRO A 162 7.60 -10.97 -14.06
C PRO A 162 8.50 -10.21 -13.06
N GLN A 163 9.48 -10.92 -12.50
CA GLN A 163 10.49 -10.34 -11.61
C GLN A 163 11.87 -10.33 -12.28
N LYS A 164 12.61 -9.23 -12.15
CA LYS A 164 14.03 -9.16 -12.54
C LYS A 164 14.86 -10.04 -11.60
N PRO A 165 15.99 -10.62 -12.04
CA PRO A 165 16.83 -11.40 -11.14
C PRO A 165 17.41 -10.51 -10.04
N LEU A 166 17.41 -11.01 -8.80
CA LEU A 166 18.02 -10.30 -7.67
C LEU A 166 19.53 -10.15 -7.90
N PRO A 167 20.08 -8.92 -7.86
CA PRO A 167 21.47 -8.70 -8.22
C PRO A 167 22.42 -8.95 -7.04
N THR A 168 23.49 -9.72 -7.29
CA THR A 168 24.54 -10.08 -6.33
C THR A 168 25.80 -9.27 -6.63
N TYR A 169 26.33 -8.58 -5.62
CA TYR A 169 27.52 -7.72 -5.77
C TYR A 169 28.67 -8.11 -4.83
N GLY A 170 28.47 -9.10 -3.94
CA GLY A 170 29.51 -9.60 -3.04
C GLY A 170 29.84 -8.66 -1.88
N TYR A 171 28.93 -7.73 -1.55
CA TYR A 171 29.06 -6.85 -0.39
C TYR A 171 27.69 -6.53 0.23
N SER A 172 27.69 -6.40 1.57
CA SER A 172 26.49 -6.07 2.36
C SER A 172 26.01 -4.65 2.06
N ARG A 173 24.70 -4.53 1.83
CA ARG A 173 23.98 -3.28 1.63
C ARG A 173 22.66 -3.35 2.35
N LYS A 174 22.47 -2.42 3.28
CA LYS A 174 21.30 -2.39 4.14
C LYS A 174 20.39 -1.22 3.82
N LEU A 175 19.11 -1.51 3.70
CA LEU A 175 18.02 -0.55 3.63
C LEU A 175 17.36 -0.47 5.00
N VAL A 176 17.14 0.75 5.51
CA VAL A 176 16.40 0.96 6.76
C VAL A 176 15.02 1.50 6.42
N LEU A 177 14.00 0.89 7.00
CA LEU A 177 12.61 1.33 6.90
C LEU A 177 12.11 1.72 8.30
N ILE A 178 11.51 2.90 8.40
CA ILE A 178 10.85 3.43 9.60
C ILE A 178 9.51 4.01 9.19
N SER A 179 8.50 3.94 10.05
CA SER A 179 7.19 4.53 9.80
C SER A 179 6.57 5.04 11.09
N GLY A 180 5.60 5.94 11.03
CA GLY A 180 4.85 6.34 12.21
C GLY A 180 5.71 7.02 13.28
N ILE A 181 6.56 7.97 12.86
CA ILE A 181 7.33 8.79 13.81
C ILE A 181 6.36 9.58 14.70
N ASN A 182 5.23 10.05 14.14
CA ASN A 182 4.19 10.80 14.83
C ASN A 182 4.75 11.91 15.73
N TYR A 183 5.69 12.69 15.18
CA TYR A 183 6.36 13.75 15.92
C TYR A 183 5.31 14.74 16.46
N GLY A 184 5.32 14.96 17.77
CA GLY A 184 4.35 15.82 18.47
C GLY A 184 3.33 15.08 19.35
N GLN A 185 3.15 13.76 19.21
CA GLN A 185 2.14 13.02 19.99
C GLN A 185 2.59 12.63 21.41
N SER A 186 3.85 12.25 21.61
CA SER A 186 4.38 11.82 22.91
C SER A 186 5.86 12.16 23.08
N VAL A 187 6.26 12.48 24.32
CA VAL A 187 7.64 12.83 24.68
C VAL A 187 8.54 11.57 24.68
N ASP A 188 7.98 10.43 25.04
CA ASP A 188 8.72 9.17 25.27
C ASP A 188 9.42 8.61 24.02
N ASN A 189 9.02 9.03 22.83
CA ASN A 189 9.63 8.57 21.57
C ASN A 189 10.83 9.39 21.13
N ILE A 190 11.05 10.57 21.71
CA ILE A 190 12.14 11.46 21.31
C ILE A 190 13.51 10.83 21.65
N ASP A 191 13.62 10.19 22.82
CA ASP A 191 14.86 9.51 23.23
C ASP A 191 15.17 8.32 22.33
N ALA A 192 14.16 7.51 21.99
CA ALA A 192 14.29 6.43 21.03
C ALA A 192 14.72 6.93 19.63
N LEU A 193 14.17 8.06 19.16
CA LEU A 193 14.56 8.70 17.90
C LEU A 193 16.02 9.22 17.94
N ASN A 194 16.44 9.77 19.07
CA ASN A 194 17.83 10.21 19.27
C ASN A 194 18.78 9.00 19.29
N LEU A 195 18.42 7.89 19.94
CA LEU A 195 19.17 6.64 19.90
C LEU A 195 19.26 6.09 18.47
N PHE A 196 18.15 6.09 17.73
CA PHE A 196 18.13 5.71 16.31
C PHE A 196 19.08 6.58 15.47
N GLN A 197 19.04 7.91 15.65
CA GLN A 197 19.95 8.82 14.96
C GLN A 197 21.43 8.52 15.28
N HIS A 198 21.76 8.34 16.56
CA HIS A 198 23.11 8.00 16.99
C HIS A 198 23.57 6.63 16.45
N TRP A 199 22.67 5.65 16.40
CA TRP A 199 22.91 4.33 15.81
C TRP A 199 23.19 4.44 14.31
N LEU A 200 22.40 5.22 13.57
CA LEU A 200 22.64 5.49 12.15
C LEU A 200 24.02 6.11 11.94
N CYS A 201 24.42 7.06 12.78
CA CYS A 201 25.73 7.72 12.68
C CYS A 201 26.92 6.82 13.07
N GLY A 202 26.67 5.63 13.63
CA GLY A 202 27.71 4.71 14.12
C GLY A 202 28.31 5.14 15.45
N ASN A 203 27.63 6.02 16.19
CA ASN A 203 28.09 6.50 17.51
C ASN A 203 27.80 5.47 18.62
N ILE A 204 26.88 4.53 18.37
CA ILE A 204 26.49 3.47 19.30
C ILE A 204 27.12 2.14 18.84
N PHE A 205 27.61 1.34 19.79
CA PHE A 205 28.18 -0.01 19.59
C PHE A 205 29.49 -0.11 18.78
N GLY A 206 30.15 1.02 18.46
CA GLY A 206 31.54 1.05 17.99
C GLY A 206 31.84 0.44 16.61
N LYS A 207 30.83 -0.12 15.91
CA LYS A 207 30.95 -0.51 14.50
C LYS A 207 30.23 0.52 13.64
N PRO A 208 30.93 1.20 12.72
CA PRO A 208 30.25 2.08 11.78
C PRO A 208 29.29 1.24 10.95
N SER A 209 28.01 1.60 10.96
CA SER A 209 27.00 1.01 10.07
C SER A 209 27.19 1.49 8.63
N SER A 210 28.42 1.38 8.08
CA SER A 210 28.80 1.85 6.74
C SER A 210 28.00 1.19 5.62
N ASP A 211 27.46 0.01 5.90
CA ASP A 211 26.68 -0.80 4.97
C ASP A 211 25.25 -0.26 4.79
N ILE A 212 24.78 0.65 5.67
CA ILE A 212 23.47 1.28 5.48
C ILE A 212 23.59 2.32 4.38
N VAL A 213 22.81 2.09 3.33
CA VAL A 213 22.82 2.85 2.09
C VAL A 213 21.77 3.97 2.11
N ARG A 214 20.57 3.66 2.60
CA ARG A 214 19.41 4.55 2.54
C ARG A 214 18.43 4.29 3.68
N VAL A 215 17.74 5.35 4.09
CA VAL A 215 16.61 5.30 5.02
C VAL A 215 15.34 5.72 4.28
N ILE A 216 14.29 4.93 4.36
CA ILE A 216 12.96 5.27 3.87
C ILE A 216 12.03 5.46 5.06
N ILE A 217 11.32 6.60 5.08
CA ILE A 217 10.34 6.95 6.10
C ILE A 217 8.96 6.82 5.48
N ALA A 218 8.24 5.76 5.84
CA ALA A 218 6.99 5.35 5.23
C ALA A 218 5.76 5.97 5.92
N GLY A 219 5.66 7.31 5.83
CA GLY A 219 4.49 8.08 6.25
C GLY A 219 4.25 8.19 7.76
N ASN A 220 3.30 9.06 8.10
CA ASN A 220 2.93 9.47 9.47
C ASN A 220 4.16 10.01 10.21
N SER A 221 4.80 10.99 9.59
CA SER A 221 5.97 11.66 10.16
C SER A 221 5.57 12.66 11.24
N VAL A 222 4.45 13.35 11.03
CA VAL A 222 3.85 14.32 11.95
C VAL A 222 2.40 13.92 12.21
N ARG A 223 1.92 14.20 13.42
CA ARG A 223 0.50 14.04 13.76
C ARG A 223 -0.03 15.34 14.35
N ALA A 224 -0.95 16.01 13.64
CA ALA A 224 -1.80 17.02 14.27
C ALA A 224 -2.79 16.31 15.22
N SER A 225 -3.15 16.96 16.33
CA SER A 225 -3.98 16.37 17.38
C SER A 225 -5.24 15.66 16.82
N ALA A 226 -5.60 14.53 17.44
CA ALA A 226 -6.61 13.60 16.94
C ALA A 226 -8.04 14.19 16.84
N GLU A 227 -8.28 15.38 17.39
CA GLU A 227 -9.60 16.02 17.43
C GLU A 227 -10.03 16.63 16.09
N GLU A 228 -9.12 16.84 15.13
CA GLU A 228 -9.48 17.42 13.82
C GLU A 228 -10.03 16.39 12.81
N CYS A 229 -9.89 15.08 13.06
CA CYS A 229 -10.23 14.04 12.08
C CYS A 229 -11.69 13.58 12.10
N GLU A 230 -12.49 13.99 13.10
CA GLU A 230 -13.90 13.56 13.26
C GLU A 230 -14.93 14.60 12.81
N SER A 231 -14.51 15.79 12.37
CA SER A 231 -15.45 16.84 11.96
C SER A 231 -15.72 16.80 10.44
N THR A 232 -16.81 16.17 10.05
CA THR A 232 -17.40 16.24 8.69
C THR A 232 -18.12 17.57 8.43
N SER A 233 -18.11 18.51 9.38
CA SER A 233 -18.79 19.79 9.24
C SER A 233 -17.93 20.80 8.47
N LEU A 234 -18.49 21.38 7.40
CA LEU A 234 -17.94 22.49 6.61
C LEU A 234 -17.80 23.82 7.40
N GLN A 235 -17.79 23.76 8.74
CA GLN A 235 -17.65 24.94 9.59
C GLN A 235 -16.17 25.24 9.79
N SER A 236 -15.78 26.44 9.36
CA SER A 236 -14.45 27.07 9.44
C SER A 236 -13.44 26.36 10.36
N ARG A 237 -12.46 25.69 9.75
CA ARG A 237 -11.21 25.29 10.40
C ARG A 237 -10.64 26.50 11.13
N SER A 238 -10.68 26.48 12.45
CA SER A 238 -10.02 27.48 13.27
C SER A 238 -8.52 27.43 13.00
N ILE A 239 -7.99 28.58 12.57
CA ILE A 239 -6.58 28.83 12.29
C ILE A 239 -5.79 28.65 13.59
N GLY A 240 -5.27 27.45 13.83
CA GLY A 240 -4.60 27.11 15.10
C GLY A 240 -3.58 25.98 15.02
N ASN A 241 -3.08 25.58 13.85
CA ASN A 241 -2.19 24.43 13.70
C ASN A 241 -0.72 24.76 14.02
N ASN A 242 -0.45 25.52 15.10
CA ASN A 242 0.92 25.83 15.52
C ASN A 242 1.70 24.56 15.85
N GLU A 243 1.04 23.56 16.47
CA GLU A 243 1.68 22.29 16.85
C GLU A 243 2.21 21.50 15.64
N ALA A 244 1.42 21.39 14.56
CA ALA A 244 1.86 20.72 13.34
C ALA A 244 3.03 21.45 12.68
N VAL A 245 3.01 22.79 12.69
CA VAL A 245 4.12 23.61 12.18
C VAL A 245 5.38 23.43 13.02
N GLU A 246 5.27 23.45 14.35
CA GLU A 246 6.38 23.23 15.28
C GLU A 246 6.96 21.81 15.16
N ALA A 247 6.10 20.81 14.98
CA ALA A 247 6.50 19.43 14.74
C ALA A 247 7.30 19.30 13.43
N ILE A 248 6.85 19.92 12.34
CA ILE A 248 7.59 19.95 11.06
C ILE A 248 8.93 20.68 11.22
N GLN A 249 8.97 21.82 11.91
CA GLN A 249 10.22 22.56 12.14
C GLN A 249 11.25 21.76 12.96
N SER A 250 10.76 21.03 13.96
CA SER A 250 11.59 20.14 14.78
C SER A 250 12.10 18.96 13.95
N LEU A 251 11.22 18.35 13.16
CA LEU A 251 11.56 17.26 12.27
C LEU A 251 12.55 17.68 11.16
N ASP A 252 12.42 18.88 10.59
CA ASP A 252 13.38 19.46 9.64
C ASP A 252 14.76 19.63 10.28
N SER A 253 14.80 20.10 11.53
CA SER A 253 16.05 20.22 12.29
C SER A 253 16.67 18.86 12.57
N TRP A 254 15.85 17.87 12.93
CA TRP A 254 16.27 16.49 13.13
C TRP A 254 16.85 15.89 11.85
N PHE A 255 16.15 15.95 10.71
CA PHE A 255 16.67 15.48 9.42
C PHE A 255 17.94 16.20 8.99
N CYS A 256 18.02 17.52 9.18
CA CYS A 256 19.21 18.28 8.83
C CYS A 256 20.46 17.80 9.58
N SER A 257 20.31 17.28 10.80
CA SER A 257 21.43 16.85 11.64
C SER A 257 22.15 15.60 11.13
N TRP A 258 21.46 14.71 10.41
CA TRP A 258 22.02 13.42 9.95
C TRP A 258 21.91 13.18 8.44
N SER A 259 21.07 13.91 7.71
CA SER A 259 20.94 13.80 6.25
C SER A 259 22.26 14.07 5.50
N LYS A 260 23.20 14.83 6.05
CA LYS A 260 24.55 14.98 5.43
C LYS A 260 25.33 13.66 5.35
N SER A 261 25.02 12.70 6.22
CA SER A 261 25.76 11.46 6.35
C SER A 261 25.07 10.27 5.67
N ILE A 262 23.78 10.35 5.34
CA ILE A 262 23.00 9.24 4.77
C ILE A 262 21.83 9.77 3.94
N THR A 263 21.44 9.02 2.90
CA THR A 263 20.31 9.37 2.05
C THR A 263 18.98 9.01 2.71
N VAL A 264 18.04 9.95 2.69
CA VAL A 264 16.74 9.87 3.34
C VAL A 264 15.64 10.18 2.32
N ASP A 265 14.72 9.24 2.18
CA ASP A 265 13.51 9.39 1.39
C ASP A 265 12.31 9.43 2.33
N ILE A 266 11.56 10.53 2.31
CA ILE A 266 10.37 10.70 3.15
C ILE A 266 9.10 10.59 2.31
N MET A 267 8.23 9.65 2.67
CA MET A 267 6.90 9.46 2.10
C MET A 267 5.85 10.15 2.99
N PRO A 268 4.81 10.76 2.41
CA PRO A 268 3.64 11.21 3.16
C PRO A 268 2.78 10.04 3.63
N GLY A 269 2.12 10.19 4.78
CA GLY A 269 1.10 9.28 5.30
C GLY A 269 -0.26 9.96 5.48
N GLU A 270 -1.15 9.31 6.23
CA GLU A 270 -2.53 9.74 6.44
C GLU A 270 -2.64 11.02 7.28
N HIS A 271 -1.80 11.14 8.31
CA HIS A 271 -1.83 12.28 9.24
C HIS A 271 -0.87 13.42 8.85
N ASP A 272 -0.13 13.23 7.76
CA ASP A 272 0.84 14.20 7.31
C ASP A 272 0.17 15.34 6.50
N PRO A 273 0.78 16.54 6.43
CA PRO A 273 0.28 17.65 5.62
C PRO A 273 0.49 17.43 4.11
N ALA A 274 -0.20 16.44 3.55
CA ALA A 274 -0.26 16.09 2.14
C ALA A 274 -1.72 15.94 1.68
N ASN A 275 -1.95 15.69 0.39
CA ASN A 275 -3.30 15.37 -0.08
C ASN A 275 -3.80 14.05 0.52
N PHE A 276 -5.11 13.97 0.74
CA PHE A 276 -5.76 12.80 1.34
C PHE A 276 -5.81 11.59 0.38
N MET A 277 -6.19 11.82 -0.88
CA MET A 277 -6.37 10.76 -1.88
C MET A 277 -5.04 10.15 -2.32
N LEU A 278 -5.03 8.85 -2.62
CA LEU A 278 -3.91 8.22 -3.32
C LEU A 278 -3.87 8.61 -4.81
N PRO A 279 -2.68 8.81 -5.40
CA PRO A 279 -1.39 8.90 -4.74
C PRO A 279 -1.21 10.23 -4.00
N GLN A 280 -0.66 10.16 -2.80
CA GLN A 280 -0.25 11.33 -2.05
C GLN A 280 1.04 11.89 -2.67
N GLN A 281 1.01 13.17 -3.04
CA GLN A 281 2.13 13.84 -3.68
C GLN A 281 3.24 14.11 -2.66
N PRO A 282 4.51 14.17 -3.10
CA PRO A 282 5.63 14.43 -2.21
C PRO A 282 5.47 15.72 -1.41
N PHE A 283 6.05 15.76 -0.21
CA PHE A 283 6.11 16.98 0.57
C PHE A 283 6.71 18.15 -0.21
N HIS A 284 6.13 19.33 -0.02
CA HIS A 284 6.66 20.54 -0.61
C HIS A 284 8.00 20.90 0.04
N GLN A 285 8.99 21.31 -0.77
CA GLN A 285 10.35 21.60 -0.29
C GLN A 285 10.39 22.66 0.84
N PHE A 286 9.47 23.62 0.82
CA PHE A 286 9.35 24.65 1.86
C PHE A 286 8.97 24.13 3.26
N MET A 287 8.47 22.89 3.37
CA MET A 287 8.23 22.27 4.66
C MET A 287 9.54 21.89 5.36
N PHE A 288 10.63 21.70 4.60
CA PHE A 288 11.94 21.26 5.11
C PHE A 288 13.08 22.20 4.68
N PRO A 289 13.07 23.48 5.09
CA PRO A 289 14.02 24.48 4.61
C PRO A 289 15.47 24.19 5.00
N LYS A 290 15.74 23.42 6.08
CA LYS A 290 17.10 23.04 6.48
C LYS A 290 17.53 21.76 5.79
N ALA A 291 16.74 20.69 5.90
CA ALA A 291 17.08 19.37 5.39
C ALA A 291 17.12 19.32 3.85
N ALA A 292 16.19 20.00 3.16
CA ALA A 292 16.13 19.99 1.70
C ALA A 292 17.29 20.73 1.01
N LYS A 293 18.17 21.39 1.77
CA LYS A 293 19.45 21.90 1.24
C LYS A 293 20.44 20.77 0.94
N ASN A 294 20.27 19.61 1.57
CA ASN A 294 21.13 18.45 1.36
C ASN A 294 20.56 17.60 0.22
N VAL A 295 21.38 17.28 -0.79
CA VAL A 295 21.01 16.42 -1.94
C VAL A 295 20.58 15.00 -1.55
N SER A 296 20.98 14.59 -0.35
CA SER A 296 20.67 13.30 0.26
C SER A 296 19.26 13.25 0.89
N PHE A 297 18.57 14.37 1.05
CA PHE A 297 17.20 14.40 1.56
C PHE A 297 16.21 14.67 0.42
N ARG A 298 15.19 13.83 0.27
CA ARG A 298 14.15 14.01 -0.75
C ARG A 298 12.77 13.59 -0.25
N GLY A 299 11.75 14.33 -0.68
CA GLY A 299 10.36 13.89 -0.59
C GLY A 299 10.00 13.00 -1.78
N VAL A 300 9.26 11.93 -1.51
CA VAL A 300 8.76 10.97 -2.51
C VAL A 300 7.24 10.79 -2.35
N PRO A 301 6.50 10.31 -3.36
CA PRO A 301 5.06 10.12 -3.25
C PRO A 301 4.71 8.88 -2.39
N ASN A 302 3.42 8.73 -2.07
CA ASN A 302 2.84 7.48 -1.56
C ASN A 302 1.74 7.03 -2.53
N PRO A 303 1.84 5.84 -3.18
CA PRO A 303 2.89 4.83 -3.03
C PRO A 303 4.27 5.27 -3.54
N TYR A 304 5.32 4.58 -3.10
CA TYR A 304 6.70 4.80 -3.52
C TYR A 304 7.24 3.58 -4.28
N ALA A 305 7.94 3.82 -5.39
CA ALA A 305 8.64 2.80 -6.15
C ALA A 305 10.05 3.32 -6.52
N CYS A 306 11.07 2.51 -6.28
CA CYS A 306 12.45 2.83 -6.65
C CYS A 306 13.27 1.58 -6.96
N SER A 307 14.44 1.79 -7.56
CA SER A 307 15.47 0.77 -7.73
C SER A 307 16.75 1.22 -7.07
N ILE A 308 17.33 0.36 -6.24
CA ILE A 308 18.64 0.58 -5.60
C ILE A 308 19.57 -0.53 -6.08
N ASP A 309 20.61 -0.19 -6.82
CA ASP A 309 21.53 -1.16 -7.47
C ASP A 309 20.78 -2.29 -8.21
N ASN A 310 19.72 -1.96 -8.96
CA ASN A 310 18.81 -2.89 -9.65
C ASN A 310 17.90 -3.74 -8.74
N THR A 311 17.93 -3.57 -7.42
CA THR A 311 16.93 -4.15 -6.51
C THR A 311 15.69 -3.24 -6.49
N GLN A 312 14.61 -3.73 -7.09
CA GLN A 312 13.30 -3.04 -7.10
C GLN A 312 12.59 -3.11 -5.75
N ILE A 313 12.13 -1.95 -5.30
CA ILE A 313 11.46 -1.74 -4.02
C ILE A 313 10.17 -0.98 -4.30
N VAL A 314 9.05 -1.46 -3.76
CA VAL A 314 7.75 -0.79 -3.79
C VAL A 314 7.17 -0.78 -2.39
N GLY A 315 6.47 0.28 -2.00
CA GLY A 315 5.74 0.27 -0.74
C GLY A 315 4.80 1.44 -0.55
N CYS A 316 3.98 1.31 0.48
CA CYS A 316 2.95 2.28 0.85
C CYS A 316 3.11 2.70 2.31
N SER A 317 2.48 3.81 2.68
CA SER A 317 2.42 4.30 4.06
C SER A 317 1.38 3.60 4.95
N GLY A 318 0.77 2.50 4.51
CA GLY A 318 -0.13 1.69 5.36
C GLY A 318 -1.61 1.72 5.00
N GLN A 319 -2.10 2.80 4.38
CA GLN A 319 -3.54 3.00 4.21
C GLN A 319 -4.22 1.90 3.38
N ASN A 320 -3.52 1.36 2.38
CA ASN A 320 -4.03 0.28 1.53
C ASN A 320 -4.23 -1.03 2.30
N VAL A 321 -3.31 -1.38 3.21
CA VAL A 321 -3.39 -2.61 4.01
C VAL A 321 -4.43 -2.44 5.12
N HIS A 322 -4.43 -1.28 5.79
CA HIS A 322 -5.44 -0.98 6.81
C HIS A 322 -6.85 -1.02 6.22
N ASP A 323 -7.10 -0.36 5.09
CA ASP A 323 -8.41 -0.40 4.43
C ASP A 323 -8.82 -1.82 3.99
N LEU A 324 -7.86 -2.62 3.53
CA LEU A 324 -8.13 -4.01 3.15
C LEU A 324 -8.56 -4.88 4.35
N ILE A 325 -7.91 -4.72 5.51
CA ILE A 325 -8.28 -5.42 6.75
C ILE A 325 -9.68 -5.02 7.22
N ARG A 326 -10.08 -3.76 7.01
CA ARG A 326 -11.44 -3.30 7.32
C ARG A 326 -12.48 -3.95 6.41
N CYS A 327 -12.14 -4.19 5.15
CA CYS A 327 -13.07 -4.74 4.14
C CYS A 327 -13.10 -6.28 4.07
N THR A 328 -12.18 -6.96 4.75
CA THR A 328 -12.01 -8.42 4.71
C THR A 328 -11.98 -9.01 6.12
N MET A 329 -11.97 -10.33 6.22
CA MET A 329 -11.68 -11.06 7.46
C MET A 329 -10.19 -11.45 7.55
N ILE A 330 -9.31 -10.75 6.81
CA ILE A 330 -7.87 -10.93 6.94
C ILE A 330 -7.44 -10.21 8.22
N GLU A 331 -6.97 -10.96 9.21
CA GLU A 331 -6.54 -10.39 10.50
C GLU A 331 -5.10 -9.88 10.46
N ASN A 332 -4.21 -10.57 9.73
CA ASN A 332 -2.79 -10.26 9.75
C ASN A 332 -2.41 -9.26 8.62
N PRO A 333 -1.78 -8.11 8.94
CA PRO A 333 -1.28 -7.14 7.96
C PRO A 333 -0.32 -7.72 6.91
N LEU A 334 0.49 -8.72 7.27
CA LEU A 334 1.41 -9.41 6.37
C LEU A 334 0.65 -10.23 5.32
N GLU A 335 -0.44 -10.89 5.71
CA GLU A 335 -1.32 -11.62 4.78
C GLU A 335 -2.08 -10.66 3.87
N ALA A 336 -2.55 -9.53 4.40
CA ALA A 336 -3.19 -8.47 3.60
C ALA A 336 -2.19 -7.89 2.58
N LEU A 337 -0.94 -7.60 3.00
CA LEU A 337 0.12 -7.17 2.10
C LEU A 337 0.41 -8.22 1.02
N ARG A 338 0.54 -9.49 1.41
CA ARG A 338 0.72 -10.61 0.46
C ARG A 338 -0.43 -10.68 -0.54
N SER A 339 -1.66 -10.49 -0.08
CA SER A 339 -2.85 -10.52 -0.94
C SER A 339 -2.79 -9.43 -2.02
N THR A 340 -2.39 -8.19 -1.68
CA THR A 340 -2.21 -7.13 -2.69
C THR A 340 -1.14 -7.48 -3.75
N LEU A 341 -0.07 -8.17 -3.35
CA LEU A 341 0.95 -8.67 -4.27
C LEU A 341 0.39 -9.79 -5.17
N VAL A 342 -0.34 -10.75 -4.60
CA VAL A 342 -0.94 -11.87 -5.35
C VAL A 342 -1.99 -11.37 -6.34
N TRP A 343 -2.81 -10.39 -5.96
CA TRP A 343 -3.78 -9.77 -6.86
C TRP A 343 -3.14 -8.87 -7.91
N GLY A 344 -1.85 -8.54 -7.78
CA GLY A 344 -1.13 -7.70 -8.73
C GLY A 344 -1.53 -6.23 -8.68
N HIS A 345 -2.06 -5.77 -7.55
CA HIS A 345 -2.60 -4.42 -7.41
C HIS A 345 -2.34 -3.85 -6.01
N ILE A 346 -1.71 -2.68 -5.93
CA ILE A 346 -1.25 -2.06 -4.67
C ILE A 346 -2.42 -1.76 -3.71
N ALA A 347 -3.53 -1.25 -4.24
CA ALA A 347 -4.71 -0.88 -3.45
C ALA A 347 -6.01 -1.23 -4.19
N PRO A 348 -6.43 -2.51 -4.22
CA PRO A 348 -7.59 -2.96 -5.02
C PRO A 348 -8.89 -2.28 -4.59
N THR A 349 -9.02 -1.96 -3.30
CA THR A 349 -10.16 -1.29 -2.69
C THR A 349 -10.34 0.17 -3.10
N ALA A 350 -9.36 0.76 -3.80
CA ALA A 350 -9.51 2.08 -4.38
C ALA A 350 -10.26 2.03 -5.72
N PRO A 351 -11.22 2.94 -6.00
CA PRO A 351 -11.70 4.07 -5.18
C PRO A 351 -12.81 3.73 -4.17
N ASP A 352 -13.26 2.47 -4.09
CA ASP A 352 -14.51 2.06 -3.46
C ASP A 352 -14.61 2.37 -1.95
N THR A 353 -13.55 2.09 -1.20
CA THR A 353 -13.42 2.41 0.24
C THR A 353 -12.20 3.28 0.51
N LEU A 354 -11.09 3.02 -0.20
CA LEU A 354 -9.91 3.86 -0.15
C LEU A 354 -9.95 4.95 -1.21
N ALA A 355 -9.92 6.22 -0.79
CA ALA A 355 -10.00 7.35 -1.71
C ALA A 355 -8.76 7.44 -2.61
N CYS A 356 -8.98 7.54 -3.93
CA CYS A 356 -7.92 7.77 -4.91
C CYS A 356 -8.29 8.84 -5.94
N TYR A 357 -7.30 9.32 -6.68
CA TYR A 357 -7.50 10.25 -7.79
C TYR A 357 -8.27 9.56 -8.94
N PRO A 358 -9.27 10.22 -9.54
CA PRO A 358 -10.08 9.63 -10.62
C PRO A 358 -9.31 9.60 -11.95
N TYR A 359 -8.40 8.65 -12.09
CA TYR A 359 -7.68 8.44 -13.35
C TYR A 359 -8.63 8.02 -14.48
N VAL A 360 -8.34 8.52 -15.68
CA VAL A 360 -9.15 8.23 -16.88
C VAL A 360 -8.44 7.26 -17.81
N ASP A 361 -7.13 7.47 -18.03
CA ASP A 361 -6.38 6.81 -19.10
C ASP A 361 -5.39 5.74 -18.59
N CYS A 362 -5.25 5.57 -17.27
CA CYS A 362 -4.35 4.58 -16.67
C CYS A 362 -4.77 4.21 -15.25
N ASP A 363 -4.31 3.04 -14.77
CA ASP A 363 -4.32 2.73 -13.33
C ASP A 363 -2.88 2.48 -12.85
N PRO A 364 -2.23 3.48 -12.21
CA PRO A 364 -0.82 3.35 -11.81
C PRO A 364 -0.60 2.37 -10.66
N LEU A 365 -1.68 1.90 -10.00
CA LEU A 365 -1.64 1.01 -8.85
C LEU A 365 -1.50 -0.47 -9.27
N ILE A 366 -1.59 -0.78 -10.56
CA ILE A 366 -1.27 -2.10 -11.10
C ILE A 366 0.25 -2.35 -11.01
N LEU A 367 0.61 -3.56 -10.59
CA LEU A 367 1.99 -4.03 -10.45
C LEU A 367 2.42 -4.79 -11.71
N HIS A 368 3.01 -4.10 -12.69
CA HIS A 368 3.50 -4.74 -13.93
C HIS A 368 4.72 -5.64 -13.73
N GLU A 369 5.60 -5.27 -12.81
CA GLU A 369 6.81 -6.02 -12.46
C GLU A 369 6.78 -6.32 -10.96
N CYS A 370 7.16 -7.54 -10.61
CA CYS A 370 7.10 -7.98 -9.22
C CYS A 370 8.31 -7.40 -8.46
N PRO A 371 8.11 -6.66 -7.35
CA PRO A 371 9.20 -6.08 -6.59
C PRO A 371 10.01 -7.13 -5.84
N HIS A 372 11.27 -6.84 -5.51
CA HIS A 372 12.07 -7.71 -4.62
C HIS A 372 11.76 -7.45 -3.15
N ILE A 373 11.48 -6.19 -2.81
CA ILE A 373 11.05 -5.77 -1.48
C ILE A 373 9.72 -5.04 -1.64
N TYR A 374 8.70 -5.53 -0.93
CA TYR A 374 7.38 -4.93 -0.88
C TYR A 374 7.03 -4.65 0.57
N PHE A 375 6.78 -3.38 0.91
CA PHE A 375 6.57 -2.98 2.29
C PHE A 375 5.31 -2.16 2.48
N THR A 376 4.80 -2.17 3.71
CA THR A 376 3.73 -1.29 4.17
C THR A 376 4.17 -0.63 5.48
N GLY A 377 3.89 0.67 5.61
CA GLY A 377 4.13 1.44 6.82
C GLY A 377 3.00 1.33 7.83
N ASN A 378 3.25 1.89 9.01
CA ASN A 378 2.27 2.15 10.06
C ASN A 378 1.52 0.91 10.57
N CYS A 379 2.19 -0.25 10.62
CA CYS A 379 1.65 -1.44 11.27
C CYS A 379 1.78 -1.36 12.79
N ASP A 380 0.96 -2.10 13.53
CA ASP A 380 1.07 -2.13 15.00
C ASP A 380 2.29 -2.90 15.49
N THR A 381 2.69 -3.93 14.75
CA THR A 381 3.83 -4.82 15.05
C THR A 381 4.73 -4.99 13.84
N PHE A 382 6.00 -5.31 14.09
CA PHE A 382 6.92 -5.71 13.02
C PHE A 382 6.62 -7.14 12.59
N GLU A 383 6.38 -7.34 11.30
CA GLU A 383 6.22 -8.66 10.70
C GLU A 383 6.90 -8.71 9.34
N THR A 384 7.44 -9.87 8.98
CA THR A 384 8.08 -10.06 7.68
C THR A 384 7.95 -11.49 7.20
N GLY A 385 7.81 -11.66 5.89
CA GLY A 385 7.74 -12.96 5.23
C GLY A 385 8.39 -12.93 3.86
N ILE A 386 8.70 -14.10 3.32
CA ILE A 386 9.04 -14.25 1.90
C ILE A 386 7.81 -14.79 1.20
N HIS A 387 7.40 -14.13 0.12
CA HIS A 387 6.47 -14.68 -0.86
C HIS A 387 7.29 -15.30 -1.99
N ASN A 388 7.08 -16.60 -2.24
CA ASN A 388 7.59 -17.26 -3.43
C ASN A 388 6.42 -17.35 -4.40
N GLY A 389 6.55 -16.72 -5.56
CA GLY A 389 5.51 -16.73 -6.57
C GLY A 389 5.39 -18.09 -7.26
N SER A 390 4.32 -18.27 -8.03
CA SER A 390 4.07 -19.49 -8.82
C SER A 390 5.18 -19.80 -9.83
N LYS A 391 5.91 -18.77 -10.29
CA LYS A 391 7.02 -18.88 -11.24
C LYS A 391 8.36 -18.85 -10.51
N THR A 392 9.17 -17.82 -10.76
CA THR A 392 10.50 -17.62 -10.17
C THR A 392 10.57 -16.41 -9.26
N GLN A 393 9.43 -15.73 -9.01
CA GLN A 393 9.43 -14.52 -8.19
C GLN A 393 9.71 -14.87 -6.73
N ARG A 394 10.53 -14.04 -6.09
CA ARG A 394 10.83 -14.08 -4.67
C ARG A 394 10.80 -12.66 -4.11
N THR A 395 9.81 -12.36 -3.28
CA THR A 395 9.59 -11.02 -2.74
C THR A 395 9.62 -11.05 -1.23
N ARG A 396 10.39 -10.14 -0.64
CA ARG A 396 10.40 -9.87 0.79
C ARG A 396 9.25 -8.93 1.13
N LEU A 397 8.30 -9.43 1.91
CA LEU A 397 7.19 -8.67 2.48
C LEU A 397 7.60 -8.11 3.84
N ILE A 398 7.29 -6.84 4.09
CA ILE A 398 7.66 -6.16 5.35
C ILE A 398 6.51 -5.27 5.84
N CYS A 399 6.01 -5.58 7.03
CA CYS A 399 5.15 -4.73 7.82
C CYS A 399 6.04 -3.89 8.74
N VAL A 400 6.23 -2.62 8.38
CA VAL A 400 7.06 -1.70 9.15
C VAL A 400 6.21 -1.19 10.31
N PRO A 401 6.67 -1.37 11.56
CA PRO A 401 5.89 -0.97 12.71
C PRO A 401 5.84 0.55 12.85
N ASN A 402 4.81 1.02 13.54
CA ASN A 402 4.69 2.40 14.00
C ASN A 402 5.75 2.66 15.08
N PHE A 403 6.76 3.46 14.75
CA PHE A 403 7.88 3.76 15.64
C PHE A 403 7.42 4.43 16.94
N SER A 404 6.39 5.29 16.87
CA SER A 404 5.83 5.95 18.05
C SER A 404 5.18 4.99 19.05
N LYS A 405 4.83 3.77 18.65
CA LYS A 405 4.27 2.76 19.57
C LYS A 405 5.32 1.73 20.00
N THR A 406 6.19 1.33 19.07
CA THR A 406 7.07 0.16 19.21
C THR A 406 8.53 0.52 19.43
N GLN A 407 8.92 1.76 19.13
CA GLN A 407 10.29 2.24 19.11
C GLN A 407 11.22 1.35 18.28
N SER A 408 10.69 0.77 17.19
CA SER A 408 11.42 -0.19 16.38
C SER A 408 11.40 0.12 14.88
N ILE A 409 12.40 -0.40 14.17
CA ILE A 409 12.60 -0.22 12.73
C ILE A 409 12.85 -1.57 12.06
N ALA A 410 12.67 -1.61 10.74
CA ALA A 410 13.06 -2.75 9.92
C ALA A 410 14.37 -2.47 9.17
N VAL A 411 15.30 -3.42 9.21
CA VAL A 411 16.57 -3.36 8.47
C VAL A 411 16.66 -4.54 7.52
N VAL A 412 16.79 -4.25 6.23
CA VAL A 412 16.79 -5.24 5.15
C VAL A 412 18.16 -5.33 4.52
N GLU A 413 18.74 -6.52 4.47
CA GLU A 413 19.92 -6.83 3.67
C GLU A 413 19.50 -7.09 2.22
N MET A 414 19.92 -6.24 1.29
CA MET A 414 19.39 -6.24 -0.08
C MET A 414 19.86 -7.43 -0.92
N GLU A 415 20.98 -8.07 -0.57
CA GLU A 415 21.52 -9.23 -1.31
C GLU A 415 20.88 -10.55 -0.90
N THR A 416 20.56 -10.73 0.39
CA THR A 416 19.94 -11.97 0.90
C THR A 416 18.43 -11.84 1.08
N LEU A 417 17.91 -10.61 1.05
CA LEU A 417 16.56 -10.25 1.47
C LEU A 417 16.27 -10.62 2.93
N ASP A 418 17.29 -10.76 3.78
CA ASP A 418 17.09 -10.96 5.22
C ASP A 418 16.62 -9.65 5.86
N CYS A 419 15.60 -9.71 6.73
CA CYS A 419 15.00 -8.55 7.35
C CYS A 419 14.94 -8.74 8.87
N LYS A 420 15.46 -7.76 9.62
CA LYS A 420 15.53 -7.81 11.08
C LYS A 420 14.89 -6.58 11.70
N GLU A 421 14.25 -6.78 12.83
CA GLU A 421 13.78 -5.71 13.70
C GLU A 421 14.96 -5.20 14.56
N ILE A 422 15.04 -3.88 14.73
CA ILE A 422 15.89 -3.25 15.75
C ILE A 422 15.01 -2.38 16.62
N LYS A 423 15.05 -2.60 17.94
CA LYS A 423 14.30 -1.83 18.95
C LYS A 423 15.23 -0.85 19.66
N PHE A 424 14.72 0.35 19.94
CA PHE A 424 15.41 1.45 20.63
C PHE A 424 14.67 1.77 21.91
N THR A 425 14.64 0.83 22.85
CA THR A 425 14.09 1.06 24.19
C THR A 425 15.13 1.75 25.07
N ALA A 426 14.74 2.83 25.73
CA ALA A 426 15.48 3.37 26.86
C ALA A 426 14.96 2.68 28.13
N ASP A 427 15.81 1.98 28.87
CA ASP A 427 15.43 1.47 30.19
C ASP A 427 15.22 2.67 31.12
N THR A 428 13.99 2.86 31.57
CA THR A 428 13.67 3.80 32.65
C THR A 428 13.87 3.08 33.98
N ASP A 429 15.10 3.08 34.49
CA ASP A 429 15.39 2.79 35.90
C ASP A 429 15.12 4.02 36.80
#